data_AF-A0A519N5A8-F1
#
_entry.id   AF-A0A519N5A8-F1
#
_cell.length_a   1.000
_cell.length_b   1.000
_cell.length_c   1.000
_cell.angle_alpha   90.00
_cell.angle_beta   90.00
_cell.angle_gamma   90.00
#
_symmetry.space_group_name_H-M   'P 1'
#
loop_
_entity.id
_entity.type
_entity.pdbx_description
1 polymer ?
#
loop_
_entity_poly.entity_id
_entity_poly.type
_entity_poly.pdbx_seq_one_letter_code
_entity_poly.pdbx_strand_id
1 'polypeptide(L)'
;MRYKGRPPVVSGKRIKKIDVRFTEAEFDLVVAMEKSSGMKKADLIRKKLLFEGERMVMDSKAMMNNLDAVGLELSRAGNNINQLARYANILNKDGLLSAVVVDRLVLELRKYNKIKMDLERLMRKLIRLLSS
;
A
#
# COMPACT_ATOMS: atom_id res chain seq x y z
N MET A 1 23.24 23.48 -51.20
CA MET A 1 23.05 22.98 -49.81
C MET A 1 21.56 22.77 -49.57
N ARG A 2 21.08 21.53 -49.44
CA ARG A 2 19.65 21.23 -49.19
C ARG A 2 19.30 21.53 -47.73
N TYR A 3 18.28 22.36 -47.51
CA TYR A 3 17.67 22.58 -46.20
C TYR A 3 17.24 21.23 -45.62
N LYS A 4 17.82 20.83 -44.48
CA LYS A 4 17.39 19.65 -43.72
C LYS A 4 16.01 19.96 -43.15
N GLY A 5 14.98 19.46 -43.82
CA GLY A 5 13.59 19.54 -43.39
C GLY A 5 13.33 18.79 -42.08
N ARG A 6 12.15 19.11 -41.51
CA ARG A 6 11.58 18.66 -40.23
C ARG A 6 12.07 17.28 -39.75
N PRO A 7 12.46 17.14 -38.47
CA PRO A 7 12.84 15.85 -37.90
C PRO A 7 11.76 14.77 -38.11
N PRO A 8 12.15 13.51 -38.37
CA PRO A 8 11.22 12.41 -38.57
C PRO A 8 10.37 12.20 -37.32
N VAL A 9 9.07 11.99 -37.52
CA VAL A 9 8.09 11.83 -36.45
C VAL A 9 8.25 10.43 -35.86
N VAL A 10 8.92 10.32 -34.71
CA VAL A 10 9.33 9.05 -34.08
C VAL A 10 8.16 8.31 -33.39
N SER A 11 6.99 8.93 -33.25
CA SER A 11 5.78 8.27 -32.72
C SER A 11 4.51 9.05 -33.11
N GLY A 12 3.35 8.38 -33.09
CA GLY A 12 2.05 8.98 -33.40
C GLY A 12 1.83 10.37 -32.79
N LYS A 13 1.15 11.26 -33.54
CA LYS A 13 0.86 12.62 -33.10
C LYS A 13 0.06 12.60 -31.79
N ARG A 14 0.43 13.45 -30.84
CA ARG A 14 -0.35 13.68 -29.62
C ARG A 14 -1.62 14.47 -29.99
N ILE A 15 -2.78 13.85 -29.82
CA ILE A 15 -4.08 14.39 -30.27
C ILE A 15 -5.06 14.73 -29.11
N LYS A 16 -4.71 14.37 -27.87
CA LYS A 16 -5.50 14.66 -26.67
C LYS A 16 -4.76 15.65 -25.78
N LYS A 17 -5.51 16.53 -25.12
CA LYS A 17 -5.00 17.53 -24.17
C LYS A 17 -5.70 17.40 -22.83
N ILE A 18 -4.99 17.74 -21.77
CA ILE A 18 -5.52 17.89 -20.41
C ILE A 18 -5.26 19.34 -20.03
N ASP A 19 -6.31 20.07 -19.68
CA ASP A 19 -6.23 21.47 -19.24
C ASP A 19 -6.39 21.52 -17.72
N VAL A 20 -5.45 22.15 -17.01
CA VAL A 20 -5.45 22.27 -15.54
C VAL A 20 -5.07 23.70 -15.16
N ARG A 21 -5.71 24.24 -14.12
CA ARG A 21 -5.37 25.54 -13.52
C ARG A 21 -4.44 25.31 -12.33
N PHE A 22 -3.46 26.19 -12.17
CA PHE A 22 -2.53 26.21 -11.03
C PHE A 22 -2.69 27.52 -10.29
N THR A 23 -2.52 27.47 -8.97
CA THR A 23 -2.19 28.66 -8.18
C THR A 23 -0.77 29.12 -8.51
N GLU A 24 -0.45 30.36 -8.13
CA GLU A 24 0.87 30.95 -8.38
C GLU A 24 2.00 30.12 -7.72
N ALA A 25 1.81 29.71 -6.47
CA ALA A 25 2.74 28.87 -5.72
C ALA A 25 2.96 27.48 -6.37
N GLU A 26 1.89 26.85 -6.86
CA GLU A 26 2.00 25.56 -7.56
C GLU A 26 2.76 25.71 -8.89
N PHE A 27 2.54 26.82 -9.61
CA PHE A 27 3.20 27.06 -10.88
C PHE A 27 4.70 27.35 -10.69
N ASP A 28 5.07 28.10 -9.65
CA ASP A 28 6.48 28.37 -9.30
C ASP A 28 7.27 27.09 -9.03
N LEU A 29 6.64 26.11 -8.37
CA LEU A 29 7.24 24.78 -8.16
C LEU A 29 7.51 24.07 -9.50
N VAL A 30 6.59 24.15 -10.45
CA VAL A 30 6.77 23.57 -11.80
C VAL A 30 7.94 24.25 -12.53
N VAL A 31 8.06 25.58 -12.43
CA VAL A 31 9.16 26.35 -13.03
C VAL A 31 10.50 25.99 -12.38
N ALA A 32 10.55 25.84 -11.05
CA ALA A 32 11.75 25.40 -10.36
C ALA A 32 12.18 23.99 -10.80
N MET A 33 11.22 23.07 -10.91
CA MET A 33 11.47 21.71 -11.42
C MET A 33 11.95 21.70 -12.87
N GLU A 34 11.40 22.56 -13.73
CA GLU A 34 11.85 22.73 -15.11
C GLU A 34 13.33 23.14 -15.17
N LYS A 35 13.70 24.18 -14.41
CA LYS A 35 15.09 24.69 -14.36
C LYS A 35 16.07 23.63 -13.85
N SER A 36 15.69 22.87 -12.83
CA SER A 36 16.55 21.83 -12.25
C SER A 36 16.74 20.61 -13.14
N SER A 37 15.74 20.25 -13.94
CA SER A 37 15.73 19.02 -14.76
C SER A 37 16.15 19.23 -16.22
N GLY A 38 16.16 20.48 -16.70
CA GLY A 38 16.41 20.80 -18.10
C GLY A 38 15.31 20.31 -19.06
N MET A 39 14.20 19.80 -18.53
CA MET A 39 13.06 19.30 -19.31
C MET A 39 11.99 20.37 -19.44
N LYS A 40 11.30 20.45 -20.58
CA LYS A 40 10.13 21.33 -20.72
C LYS A 40 9.01 20.92 -19.76
N LYS A 41 8.26 21.90 -19.23
CA LYS A 41 7.11 21.65 -18.31
C LYS A 41 6.19 20.53 -18.78
N ALA A 42 5.82 20.51 -20.05
CA ALA A 42 4.92 19.49 -20.60
C ALA A 42 5.53 18.08 -20.62
N ASP A 43 6.85 17.96 -20.82
CA ASP A 43 7.56 16.68 -20.77
C ASP A 43 7.76 16.24 -19.32
N LEU A 44 8.04 17.18 -18.41
CA LEU A 44 8.11 16.95 -16.97
C LEU A 44 6.78 16.43 -16.41
N ILE A 45 5.67 17.12 -16.72
CA ILE A 45 4.32 16.73 -16.30
C ILE A 45 3.97 15.35 -16.85
N ARG A 46 4.22 15.09 -18.14
CA ARG A 46 3.96 13.77 -18.72
C ARG A 46 4.83 12.69 -18.11
N LYS A 47 6.11 12.95 -17.84
CA LYS A 47 7.00 11.96 -17.24
C LYS A 47 6.54 11.60 -15.83
N LYS A 48 6.23 12.60 -15.01
CA LYS A 48 5.68 12.38 -13.66
C LYS A 48 4.33 11.67 -13.70
N LEU A 49 3.40 12.15 -14.53
CA LEU A 49 2.05 11.59 -14.61
C LEU A 49 2.05 10.14 -15.12
N LEU A 50 2.82 9.84 -16.16
CA LEU A 50 2.79 8.54 -16.83
C LEU A 50 3.73 7.53 -16.15
N PHE A 51 4.96 7.90 -15.77
CA PHE A 51 5.91 6.93 -15.24
C PHE A 51 5.88 6.83 -13.71
N GLU A 52 5.80 7.96 -13.00
CA GLU A 52 5.76 7.94 -11.53
C GLU A 52 4.36 7.59 -11.04
N GLY A 53 3.32 8.09 -11.71
CA GLY A 53 1.91 7.74 -11.42
C GLY A 53 1.59 6.26 -11.65
N GLU A 54 2.02 5.68 -12.77
CA GLU A 54 1.78 4.25 -13.05
C GLU A 54 2.52 3.34 -12.08
N ARG A 55 3.78 3.67 -11.75
CA ARG A 55 4.57 2.90 -10.77
C ARG A 55 3.94 2.97 -9.38
N MET A 56 3.48 4.15 -8.94
CA MET A 56 2.79 4.33 -7.67
C MET A 56 1.48 3.52 -7.61
N VAL A 57 0.67 3.54 -8.68
CA VAL A 57 -0.60 2.79 -8.73
C VAL A 57 -0.37 1.27 -8.74
N MET A 58 0.62 0.79 -9.49
CA MET A 58 0.97 -0.64 -9.48
C MET A 58 1.45 -1.12 -8.11
N ASP A 59 2.32 -0.34 -7.46
CA ASP A 59 2.90 -0.70 -6.16
C ASP A 59 1.81 -0.74 -5.07
N SER A 60 0.90 0.24 -5.08
CA SER A 60 -0.25 0.26 -4.17
C SER A 60 -1.15 -0.97 -4.31
N LYS A 61 -1.43 -1.42 -5.54
CA LYS A 61 -2.28 -2.61 -5.77
C LYS A 61 -1.60 -3.90 -5.31
N ALA A 62 -0.32 -4.09 -5.63
CA ALA A 62 0.44 -5.25 -5.18
C ALA A 62 0.56 -5.28 -3.64
N MET A 63 0.78 -4.11 -3.04
CA MET A 63 0.83 -3.96 -1.59
C MET A 63 -0.52 -4.26 -0.93
N MET A 64 -1.64 -3.77 -1.48
CA MET A 64 -2.98 -4.11 -0.98
C MET A 64 -3.26 -5.62 -0.99
N ASN A 65 -2.93 -6.30 -2.10
CA ASN A 65 -3.09 -7.76 -2.19
C ASN A 65 -2.25 -8.50 -1.13
N ASN A 66 -1.01 -8.06 -0.88
CA ASN A 66 -0.15 -8.64 0.15
C ASN A 66 -0.71 -8.40 1.56
N LEU A 67 -1.28 -7.23 1.82
CA LEU A 67 -1.95 -6.92 3.09
C LEU A 67 -3.19 -7.81 3.30
N ASP A 68 -3.99 -8.05 2.25
CA ASP A 68 -5.14 -8.96 2.33
C ASP A 68 -4.70 -10.40 2.63
N ALA A 69 -3.61 -10.87 2.02
CA ALA A 69 -3.03 -12.18 2.30
C ALA A 69 -2.59 -12.32 3.76
N VAL A 70 -1.94 -11.29 4.32
CA VAL A 70 -1.57 -11.25 5.74
C VAL A 70 -2.81 -11.25 6.63
N GLY A 71 -3.85 -10.48 6.29
CA GLY A 71 -5.12 -10.47 7.01
C GLY A 71 -5.80 -11.83 7.05
N LEU A 72 -5.76 -12.58 5.94
CA LEU A 72 -6.28 -13.94 5.85
C LEU A 72 -5.55 -14.91 6.78
N GLU A 73 -4.21 -14.88 6.80
CA GLU A 73 -3.41 -15.73 7.69
C GLU A 73 -3.67 -15.40 9.17
N LEU A 74 -3.83 -14.13 9.53
CA LEU A 74 -4.21 -13.73 10.88
C LEU A 74 -5.61 -14.24 11.28
N SER A 75 -6.53 -14.31 10.32
CA SER A 75 -7.87 -14.89 10.54
C SER A 75 -7.78 -16.40 10.80
N ARG A 76 -6.99 -17.12 9.99
CA ARG A 76 -6.71 -18.56 10.18
C ARG A 76 -6.07 -18.85 11.53
N ALA A 77 -5.07 -18.06 11.92
CA ALA A 77 -4.43 -18.18 13.23
C ALA A 77 -5.45 -17.95 14.38
N GLY A 78 -6.35 -16.98 14.24
CA GLY A 78 -7.44 -16.76 15.18
C GLY A 78 -8.39 -17.96 15.32
N ASN A 79 -8.73 -18.61 14.21
CA ASN A 79 -9.56 -19.82 14.23
C ASN A 79 -8.87 -20.98 14.94
N ASN A 80 -7.57 -21.18 14.71
CA ASN A 80 -6.78 -22.22 15.40
C ASN A 80 -6.74 -21.97 16.91
N ILE A 81 -6.54 -20.71 17.33
CA ILE A 81 -6.61 -20.33 18.75
C ILE A 81 -7.97 -20.66 19.36
N ASN A 82 -9.07 -20.36 18.66
CA ASN A 82 -10.42 -20.70 19.13
C ASN A 82 -10.64 -22.22 19.24
N GLN A 83 -10.06 -23.01 18.34
CA GLN A 83 -10.11 -24.47 18.44
C GLN A 83 -9.33 -24.98 19.64
N LEU A 84 -8.12 -24.46 19.87
CA LEU A 84 -7.32 -24.79 21.04
C LEU A 84 -8.03 -24.42 22.35
N ALA A 85 -8.69 -23.26 22.41
CA ALA A 85 -9.49 -22.85 23.56
C ALA A 85 -10.65 -23.81 23.83
N ARG A 86 -11.36 -24.27 22.77
CA ARG A 86 -12.42 -25.27 22.90
C ARG A 86 -11.88 -26.61 23.41
N TYR A 87 -10.75 -27.07 22.90
CA TYR A 87 -10.11 -28.31 23.34
C TYR A 87 -9.64 -28.23 24.80
N ALA A 88 -9.05 -27.10 25.20
CA ALA A 88 -8.68 -26.85 26.60
C ALA A 88 -9.92 -26.91 27.52
N ASN A 89 -11.05 -26.33 27.12
CA ASN A 89 -12.28 -26.42 27.90
C ASN A 89 -12.80 -27.86 28.08
N ILE A 90 -12.60 -28.74 27.10
CA ILE A 90 -12.95 -30.16 27.20
C ILE A 90 -12.04 -30.84 28.23
N LEU A 91 -10.73 -30.70 28.08
CA LEU A 91 -9.75 -31.26 29.01
C LEU A 91 -9.92 -30.75 30.45
N ASN A 92 -10.36 -29.50 30.64
CA ASN A 92 -10.66 -28.96 31.97
C ASN A 92 -11.86 -29.65 32.61
N LYS A 93 -12.90 -29.97 31.84
CA LYS A 93 -14.07 -30.72 32.34
C LYS A 93 -13.70 -32.15 32.74
N ASP A 94 -12.74 -32.74 32.02
CA ASP A 94 -12.24 -34.08 32.30
C ASP A 94 -11.21 -34.12 33.46
N GLY A 95 -10.88 -32.96 34.04
CA GLY A 95 -9.90 -32.84 35.13
C GLY A 95 -8.45 -33.08 34.71
N LEU A 96 -8.17 -33.07 33.41
CA LEU A 96 -6.87 -33.42 32.81
C LEU A 96 -5.98 -32.19 32.55
N LEU A 97 -6.48 -30.98 32.85
CA LEU A 97 -5.83 -29.73 32.48
C LEU A 97 -5.03 -29.13 33.64
N SER A 98 -3.74 -28.87 33.42
CA SER A 98 -2.89 -28.20 34.41
C SER A 98 -3.18 -26.69 34.47
N ALA A 99 -3.64 -26.21 35.63
CA ALA A 99 -3.96 -24.79 35.85
C ALA A 99 -2.77 -23.86 35.55
N VAL A 100 -1.54 -24.26 35.93
CA VAL A 100 -0.31 -23.48 35.68
C VAL A 100 -0.04 -23.30 34.17
N VAL A 101 -0.32 -24.33 33.37
CA VAL A 101 -0.14 -24.29 31.91
C VAL A 101 -1.20 -23.39 31.27
N VAL A 102 -2.44 -23.43 31.77
CA VAL A 102 -3.55 -22.59 31.29
C VAL A 102 -3.27 -21.11 31.52
N ASP A 103 -2.87 -20.74 32.74
CA ASP A 103 -2.61 -19.34 33.08
C ASP A 103 -1.49 -18.76 32.22
N ARG A 104 -0.44 -19.55 31.96
CA ARG A 104 0.66 -19.16 31.08
C ARG A 104 0.21 -19.00 29.63
N LEU A 105 -0.64 -19.92 29.14
CA LEU A 105 -1.18 -19.84 27.79
C LEU A 105 -2.10 -18.62 27.62
N VAL A 106 -2.96 -18.33 28.59
CA VAL A 106 -3.84 -17.16 28.59
C VAL A 106 -3.02 -15.87 28.54
N LEU A 107 -1.91 -15.79 29.28
CA LEU A 107 -1.01 -14.63 29.25
C LEU A 107 -0.41 -14.41 27.84
N GLU A 108 0.11 -15.46 27.21
CA GLU A 108 0.69 -15.37 25.86
C GLU A 108 -0.36 -15.05 24.80
N LEU A 109 -1.57 -15.60 24.91
CA LEU A 109 -2.69 -15.28 24.03
C LEU A 109 -3.11 -13.80 24.14
N ARG A 110 -3.11 -13.21 25.35
CA ARG A 110 -3.38 -11.78 25.51
C ARG A 110 -2.33 -10.91 24.84
N LYS A 111 -1.04 -11.27 24.96
CA LYS A 111 0.06 -10.56 24.29
C LYS A 111 -0.09 -10.64 22.77
N TYR A 112 -0.34 -11.84 22.25
CA TYR A 112 -0.59 -12.06 20.82
C TYR A 112 -1.78 -11.22 20.33
N ASN A 113 -2.89 -11.22 21.05
CA ASN A 113 -4.09 -10.50 20.64
C ASN A 113 -3.88 -8.98 20.59
N LYS A 114 -3.10 -8.44 21.54
CA LYS A 114 -2.70 -7.03 21.53
C LYS A 114 -1.88 -6.69 20.27
N ILE A 115 -0.85 -7.49 19.97
CA ILE A 115 0.00 -7.31 18.79
C ILE A 115 -0.84 -7.40 17.51
N LYS A 116 -1.74 -8.37 17.42
CA LYS A 116 -2.65 -8.54 16.30
C LYS A 116 -3.53 -7.31 16.08
N MET A 117 -4.16 -6.78 17.14
CA MET A 117 -5.02 -5.60 17.04
C MET A 117 -4.26 -4.35 16.61
N ASP A 118 -3.04 -4.18 17.10
CA ASP A 118 -2.18 -3.06 16.70
C ASP A 118 -1.77 -3.17 15.22
N LEU A 119 -1.42 -4.37 14.77
CA LEU A 119 -1.12 -4.66 13.37
C LEU A 119 -2.33 -4.37 12.46
N GLU A 120 -3.53 -4.86 12.81
CA GLU A 120 -4.75 -4.57 12.04
C GLU A 120 -5.04 -3.05 11.96
N ARG A 121 -4.81 -2.30 13.05
CA ARG A 121 -4.99 -0.84 13.05
C ARG A 121 -4.00 -0.16 12.11
N LEU A 122 -2.74 -0.57 12.11
CA LEU A 122 -1.70 -0.03 11.23
C LEU A 122 -1.99 -0.35 9.75
N MET A 123 -2.43 -1.58 9.46
CA MET A 123 -2.82 -1.99 8.11
C MET A 123 -3.99 -1.15 7.58
N ARG A 124 -5.03 -0.93 8.40
CA ARG A 124 -6.17 -0.06 8.03
C ARG A 124 -5.75 1.39 7.77
N LYS A 125 -4.81 1.93 8.56
CA LYS A 125 -4.25 3.28 8.32
C LYS A 125 -3.50 3.34 7.00
N LEU A 126 -2.67 2.34 6.71
CA LEU A 126 -1.93 2.21 5.45
C LEU A 126 -2.89 2.15 4.25
N ILE A 127 -3.93 1.31 4.33
CA ILE A 127 -4.94 1.21 3.27
C ILE A 127 -5.59 2.58 3.00
N ARG A 128 -5.98 3.33 4.04
CA ARG A 128 -6.56 4.67 3.88
C ARG A 128 -5.62 5.67 3.22
N LEU A 129 -4.33 5.64 3.59
CA LEU A 129 -3.31 6.52 3.00
C LEU A 129 -3.06 6.21 1.53
N LEU A 130 -3.21 4.95 1.11
CA LEU A 130 -3.00 4.50 -0.27
C LEU A 130 -4.25 4.62 -1.15
N SER A 131 -5.44 4.68 -0.54
CA SER A 131 -6.72 4.88 -1.25
C SER A 131 -7.13 6.35 -1.37
N SER A 132 -6.37 7.28 -0.77
CA SER A 132 -6.55 8.73 -0.84
C SER A 132 -5.67 9.31 -1.94
#